data_AF-A0A2U1NVY0-F1
#
_entry.id   AF-A0A2U1NVY0-F1
#
_cell.length_a   1.000
_cell.length_b   1.000
_cell.length_c   1.000
_cell.angle_alpha   90.00
_cell.angle_beta   90.00
_cell.angle_gamma   90.00
#
_symmetry.space_group_name_H-M   'P 1'
#
loop_
_entity.id
_entity.type
_entity.pdbx_description
1 polymer ?
#
loop_
_entity_poly.entity_id
_entity_poly.type
_entity_poly.pdbx_seq_one_letter_code
_entity_poly.pdbx_strand_id
1 'polypeptide(L)'
;MPIRNLSSTLLNLLSNSSIFHLYKPPSKSTTFIILIQIPYSSNNQDCIKKMSIRNFLLVSLSLALVLGVAWSFDFHEKELETEDSLWEMYERWRSYHKVATHHTEKKRRFNVFKTNALHVHETNKMDKPYKLQLNKFADMTSHEFRSIYAGSKIHHHRSLQGDRIGNKTFMYDNVESVPTSVDWRKKGAVAPVKDQGQCGSCWAFSTVAAVEGINAIKTKELVSLSEQELIDCDTSENQGCNGGLMDLAFDYVKKTGGLTKEVTYPYTASDGRCDSKKVQPFFSIN
;
A
#
# COMPACT_ATOMS: atom_id res chain seq x y z
N MET A 1 4.99 48.11 34.26
CA MET A 1 5.99 48.61 35.23
C MET A 1 5.50 48.29 36.64
N PRO A 2 6.40 48.08 37.61
CA PRO A 2 6.56 46.84 38.36
C PRO A 2 6.09 46.96 39.81
N ILE A 3 5.96 45.85 40.56
CA ILE A 3 6.18 45.81 42.02
C ILE A 3 6.09 44.36 42.57
N ARG A 4 7.23 43.94 43.16
CA ARG A 4 7.49 43.20 44.43
C ARG A 4 7.01 41.74 44.55
N ASN A 5 7.89 40.76 44.74
CA ASN A 5 8.84 40.45 45.85
C ASN A 5 8.22 39.75 47.06
N LEU A 6 9.00 38.75 47.53
CA LEU A 6 8.98 38.02 48.82
C LEU A 6 8.06 36.79 48.83
N SER A 7 8.45 35.64 49.38
CA SER A 7 9.66 35.23 50.10
C SER A 7 9.67 33.69 50.16
N SER A 8 10.88 33.13 50.13
CA SER A 8 11.27 31.79 50.55
C SER A 8 10.35 31.11 51.58
N THR A 9 9.79 29.94 51.25
CA THR A 9 9.80 28.73 52.12
C THR A 9 9.33 27.51 51.30
N LEU A 10 10.22 26.91 50.49
CA LEU A 10 10.17 25.47 50.17
C LEU A 10 11.51 25.04 49.56
N LEU A 11 12.56 25.25 50.36
CA LEU A 11 13.75 24.40 50.37
C LEU A 11 13.30 23.05 50.94
N ASN A 12 12.97 22.10 50.06
CA ASN A 12 13.12 20.64 50.19
C ASN A 12 12.24 19.97 49.14
N LEU A 13 12.82 19.01 48.40
CA LEU A 13 12.25 18.26 47.26
C LEU A 13 12.27 19.11 45.97
N LEU A 14 13.36 19.18 45.21
CA LEU A 14 13.78 18.12 44.27
C LEU A 14 15.31 18.16 44.09
N SER A 15 16.04 17.53 45.01
CA SER A 15 17.38 17.03 44.70
C SER A 15 17.23 15.73 43.93
N ASN A 16 17.37 15.80 42.60
CA ASN A 16 18.03 14.80 41.76
C ASN A 16 17.55 14.99 40.33
N SER A 17 18.45 15.46 39.47
CA SER A 17 18.67 14.96 38.10
C SER A 17 19.27 16.07 37.25
N SER A 18 20.59 16.25 37.34
CA SER A 18 21.39 16.87 36.28
C SER A 18 22.86 16.51 36.51
N ILE A 19 23.31 15.40 35.94
CA ILE A 19 24.65 15.33 35.39
C ILE A 19 24.48 14.97 33.92
N PHE A 20 24.63 16.01 33.09
CA PHE A 20 24.92 15.88 31.68
C PHE A 20 26.31 15.24 31.53
N HIS A 21 26.37 14.08 30.88
CA HIS A 21 27.54 13.70 30.10
C HIS A 21 27.07 13.11 28.77
N LEU A 22 27.50 13.76 27.69
CA LEU A 22 27.38 13.34 26.31
C LEU A 22 27.99 11.94 26.15
N TYR A 23 27.17 10.95 25.75
CA TYR A 23 27.66 9.70 25.19
C TYR A 23 26.84 9.36 23.94
N LYS A 24 27.52 9.36 22.80
CA LYS A 24 27.00 8.99 21.49
C LYS A 24 27.18 7.47 21.33
N PRO A 25 26.13 6.63 21.29
CA PRO A 25 26.31 5.20 21.12
C PRO A 25 26.48 4.85 19.63
N PRO A 26 27.29 3.82 19.30
CA PRO A 26 27.50 3.39 17.93
C PRO A 26 26.33 2.54 17.45
N SER A 27 26.08 2.64 16.14
CA SER A 27 25.17 1.79 15.36
C SER A 27 25.53 0.31 15.52
N LYS A 28 24.78 -0.42 16.35
CA LYS A 28 24.71 -1.89 16.27
C LYS A 28 23.30 -2.36 16.60
N SER A 29 22.75 -3.12 15.67
CA SER A 29 21.53 -3.92 15.81
C SER A 29 21.61 -4.68 17.13
N THR A 30 20.83 -4.24 18.12
CA THR A 30 20.69 -4.90 19.40
C THR A 30 19.36 -5.64 19.35
N THR A 31 19.43 -6.95 19.21
CA THR A 31 18.29 -7.84 19.43
C THR A 31 17.77 -7.58 20.85
N PHE A 32 16.64 -6.91 20.97
CA PHE A 32 15.92 -6.80 22.24
C PHE A 32 15.32 -8.18 22.56
N ILE A 33 16.05 -8.99 23.30
CA ILE A 33 15.43 -10.09 24.07
C ILE A 33 14.70 -9.42 25.21
N ILE A 34 13.38 -9.29 25.09
CA ILE A 34 12.53 -8.89 26.21
C ILE A 34 12.56 -10.04 27.22
N LEU A 35 13.48 -9.96 28.19
CA LEU A 35 13.39 -10.75 29.41
C LEU A 35 12.25 -10.16 30.25
N ILE A 36 11.05 -10.71 30.07
CA ILE A 36 9.94 -10.47 30.99
C ILE A 36 10.33 -11.10 32.32
N GLN A 37 10.76 -10.27 33.28
CA GLN A 37 10.78 -10.68 34.69
C GLN A 37 9.34 -10.85 35.16
N ILE A 38 8.87 -12.09 35.09
CA ILE A 38 7.61 -12.51 35.73
C ILE A 38 7.87 -12.51 37.24
N PRO A 39 7.09 -11.78 38.06
CA PRO A 39 7.21 -11.87 39.51
C PRO A 39 6.94 -13.31 39.95
N TYR A 40 7.91 -13.91 40.64
CA TYR A 40 7.82 -15.24 41.20
C TYR A 40 6.80 -15.22 42.36
N SER A 41 5.53 -15.46 42.03
CA SER A 41 4.46 -15.68 43.00
C SER A 41 4.42 -17.17 43.33
N SER A 42 4.61 -17.50 44.59
CA SER A 42 4.54 -18.86 45.14
C SER A 42 3.10 -19.37 45.12
N ASN A 43 2.62 -19.81 43.96
CA ASN A 43 1.49 -20.74 43.79
C ASN A 43 1.41 -21.20 42.33
N ASN A 44 2.42 -21.96 41.91
CA ASN A 44 2.63 -22.32 40.50
C ASN A 44 2.25 -23.77 40.16
N GLN A 45 1.31 -24.36 40.91
CA GLN A 45 0.81 -25.71 40.63
C GLN A 45 -0.61 -25.78 40.05
N ASP A 46 -1.37 -24.67 40.08
CA ASP A 46 -2.74 -24.62 39.54
C ASP A 46 -2.91 -23.83 38.25
N CYS A 47 -1.98 -22.91 37.91
CA CYS A 47 -2.13 -22.09 36.70
C CYS A 47 -1.75 -22.85 35.40
N ILE A 48 -0.85 -23.84 35.49
CA ILE A 48 -0.41 -24.66 34.34
C ILE A 48 -1.47 -25.71 33.96
N LYS A 49 -2.31 -26.14 34.90
CA LYS A 49 -3.34 -27.17 34.65
C LYS A 49 -4.66 -26.63 34.09
N LYS A 50 -4.84 -25.31 33.97
CA LYS A 50 -6.11 -24.68 33.57
C LYS A 50 -6.12 -24.05 32.18
N MET A 51 -5.04 -24.19 31.42
CA MET A 51 -5.02 -23.71 30.03
C MET A 51 -5.49 -24.85 29.11
N SER A 52 -6.77 -24.81 28.76
CA SER A 52 -7.37 -25.76 27.81
C SER A 52 -6.57 -25.79 26.51
N ILE A 53 -6.48 -26.96 25.87
CA ILE A 53 -5.86 -27.15 24.53
C ILE A 53 -6.40 -26.10 23.53
N ARG A 54 -7.66 -25.67 23.69
CA ARG A 54 -8.26 -24.58 22.90
C ARG A 54 -7.52 -23.25 23.06
N ASN A 55 -7.06 -22.91 24.26
CA ASN A 55 -6.33 -21.67 24.54
C ASN A 55 -4.90 -21.73 23.96
N PHE A 56 -4.26 -22.90 23.99
CA PHE A 56 -2.98 -23.10 23.30
C PHE A 56 -3.11 -22.99 21.78
N LEU A 57 -4.16 -23.59 21.21
CA LEU A 57 -4.47 -23.50 19.78
C LEU A 57 -4.82 -22.07 19.35
N LEU A 58 -5.56 -21.33 20.18
CA LEU A 58 -5.90 -19.94 19.90
C LEU A 58 -4.66 -19.05 19.95
N VAL A 59 -3.77 -19.24 20.94
CA VAL A 59 -2.51 -18.50 21.04
C VAL A 59 -1.60 -18.80 19.85
N SER A 60 -1.46 -20.06 19.44
CA SER A 60 -0.65 -20.43 18.27
C SER A 60 -1.24 -19.96 16.95
N LEU A 61 -2.57 -20.00 16.78
CA LEU A 61 -3.26 -19.39 15.63
C LEU A 61 -3.07 -17.88 15.59
N SER A 62 -3.15 -17.18 16.73
CA SER A 62 -2.87 -15.75 16.79
C SER A 62 -1.40 -15.42 16.51
N LEU A 63 -0.45 -16.27 16.93
CA LEU A 63 0.97 -16.11 16.58
C LEU A 63 1.20 -16.33 15.08
N ALA A 64 0.54 -17.32 14.48
CA ALA A 64 0.58 -17.59 13.04
C ALA A 64 -0.09 -16.48 12.21
N LEU A 65 -1.16 -15.86 12.72
CA LEU A 65 -1.80 -14.67 12.14
C LEU A 65 -0.92 -13.42 12.24
N VAL A 66 -0.14 -13.28 13.32
CA VAL A 66 0.87 -12.22 13.46
C VAL A 66 2.07 -12.46 12.54
N LEU A 67 2.40 -13.71 12.22
CA LEU A 67 3.41 -14.09 11.22
C LEU A 67 2.90 -14.00 9.76
N GLY A 68 1.63 -13.64 9.56
CA GLY A 68 1.07 -13.19 8.28
C GLY A 68 1.54 -11.78 7.88
N VAL A 69 2.69 -11.34 8.41
CA VAL A 69 3.41 -10.17 7.88
C VAL A 69 3.66 -10.48 6.40
N ALA A 70 3.29 -9.56 5.50
CA ALA A 70 3.72 -9.64 4.12
C ALA A 70 5.22 -9.88 4.13
N TRP A 71 5.64 -11.07 3.68
CA TRP A 71 7.03 -11.47 3.79
C TRP A 71 7.83 -10.40 3.02
N SER A 72 8.70 -9.68 3.72
CA SER A 72 9.59 -8.72 3.10
C SER A 72 10.73 -9.51 2.47
N PHE A 73 11.08 -9.22 1.22
CA PHE A 73 12.39 -9.67 0.76
C PHE A 73 13.44 -8.80 1.45
N ASP A 74 14.15 -9.40 2.40
CA ASP A 74 15.25 -8.78 3.11
C ASP A 74 16.60 -9.29 2.58
N PHE A 75 17.60 -8.42 2.62
CA PHE A 75 18.97 -8.75 2.26
C PHE A 75 19.95 -8.04 3.18
N HIS A 76 21.14 -8.60 3.31
CA HIS A 76 22.22 -8.08 4.14
C HIS A 76 23.25 -7.33 3.27
N GLU A 77 23.84 -6.24 3.78
CA GLU A 77 24.82 -5.43 3.03
C GLU A 77 25.98 -6.25 2.45
N LYS A 78 26.43 -7.27 3.19
CA LYS A 78 27.45 -8.24 2.74
C LYS A 78 27.11 -8.94 1.42
N GLU A 79 25.83 -9.16 1.11
CA GLU A 79 25.41 -9.77 -0.16
C GLU A 79 25.71 -8.86 -1.36
N LEU A 80 25.92 -7.56 -1.14
CA LEU A 80 26.27 -6.59 -2.19
C LEU A 80 27.78 -6.49 -2.47
N GLU A 81 28.64 -7.13 -1.66
CA GLU A 81 30.10 -6.94 -1.70
C GLU A 81 30.77 -7.63 -2.88
N THR A 82 30.28 -8.80 -3.29
CA THR A 82 30.86 -9.58 -4.40
C THR A 82 29.80 -9.93 -5.44
N GLU A 83 30.23 -10.16 -6.69
CA GLU A 83 29.31 -10.59 -7.76
C GLU A 83 28.63 -11.92 -7.43
N ASP A 84 29.37 -12.87 -6.84
CA ASP A 84 28.84 -14.20 -6.51
C ASP A 84 27.75 -14.11 -5.43
N SER A 85 27.99 -13.36 -4.35
CA SER A 85 26.99 -13.16 -3.30
C SER A 85 25.77 -12.40 -3.81
N LEU A 86 25.97 -11.44 -4.70
CA LEU A 86 24.88 -10.66 -5.29
C LEU A 86 24.04 -11.52 -6.26
N TRP A 87 24.70 -12.43 -6.98
CA TRP A 87 24.03 -13.40 -7.83
C TRP A 87 23.18 -14.38 -7.02
N GLU A 88 23.68 -14.90 -5.90
CA GLU A 88 22.90 -15.73 -4.98
C GLU A 88 21.69 -14.97 -4.42
N MET A 89 21.87 -13.70 -4.03
CA MET A 89 20.77 -12.82 -3.60
C MET A 89 19.72 -12.65 -4.71
N TYR A 90 20.14 -12.50 -5.97
CA TYR A 90 19.25 -12.40 -7.12
C TYR A 90 18.45 -13.69 -7.34
N GLU A 91 19.05 -14.87 -7.26
CA GLU A 91 18.30 -16.13 -7.37
C GLU A 91 17.28 -16.29 -6.25
N ARG A 92 17.66 -15.92 -5.01
CA ARG A 92 16.76 -15.94 -3.86
C ARG A 92 15.58 -14.99 -4.09
N TRP A 93 15.85 -13.77 -4.57
CA TRP A 93 14.82 -12.79 -4.91
C TRP A 93 13.87 -13.29 -6.01
N ARG A 94 14.40 -13.90 -7.08
CA ARG A 94 13.60 -14.47 -8.18
C ARG A 94 12.69 -15.58 -7.69
N SER A 95 13.23 -16.49 -6.86
CA SER A 95 12.45 -17.58 -6.28
C SER A 95 11.33 -17.03 -5.39
N TYR A 96 11.67 -16.05 -4.55
CA TYR A 96 10.74 -15.40 -3.64
C TYR A 96 9.57 -14.70 -4.37
N HIS A 97 9.85 -13.91 -5.40
CA HIS A 97 8.82 -13.22 -6.20
C HIS A 97 8.29 -14.02 -7.39
N LYS A 98 8.68 -15.29 -7.52
CA LYS A 98 8.27 -16.21 -8.61
C LYS A 98 8.53 -15.63 -10.02
N VAL A 99 9.67 -14.97 -10.20
CA VAL A 99 10.05 -14.35 -11.48
C VAL A 99 10.62 -15.40 -12.43
N ALA A 100 9.80 -15.82 -13.41
CA ALA A 100 10.22 -16.69 -14.50
C ALA A 100 10.95 -15.86 -15.57
N THR A 101 12.23 -16.15 -15.81
CA THR A 101 13.01 -15.53 -16.89
C THR A 101 13.79 -16.57 -17.67
N HIS A 102 13.76 -16.46 -19.01
CA HIS A 102 14.56 -17.30 -19.89
C HIS A 102 16.06 -17.14 -19.60
N HIS A 103 16.82 -18.23 -19.73
CA HIS A 103 18.26 -18.25 -19.43
C HIS A 103 19.06 -17.17 -20.18
N THR A 104 18.66 -16.81 -21.40
CA THR A 104 19.31 -15.79 -22.24
C THR A 104 19.17 -14.36 -21.69
N GLU A 105 18.03 -14.04 -21.07
CA GLU A 105 17.76 -12.71 -20.49
C GLU A 105 18.32 -12.56 -19.07
N LYS A 106 18.68 -13.69 -18.44
CA LYS A 106 19.00 -13.74 -17.00
C LYS A 106 20.17 -12.85 -16.61
N LYS A 107 21.23 -12.80 -17.42
CA LYS A 107 22.40 -11.93 -17.17
C LYS A 107 22.06 -10.45 -17.30
N ARG A 108 21.23 -10.08 -18.29
CA ARG A 108 20.74 -8.71 -18.46
C ARG A 108 19.89 -8.28 -17.27
N ARG A 109 18.93 -9.12 -16.85
CA ARG A 109 18.05 -8.87 -15.70
C ARG A 109 18.82 -8.78 -14.39
N PHE A 110 19.84 -9.62 -14.21
CA PHE A 110 20.77 -9.51 -13.08
C PHE A 110 21.46 -8.15 -13.00
N ASN A 111 21.98 -7.61 -14.12
CA ASN A 111 22.61 -6.29 -14.13
C ASN A 111 21.64 -5.16 -13.72
N VAL A 112 20.38 -5.26 -14.13
CA VAL A 112 19.33 -4.33 -13.71
C VAL A 112 19.03 -4.49 -12.22
N PHE A 113 18.87 -5.73 -11.75
CA PHE A 113 18.66 -6.04 -10.34
C PHE A 113 19.79 -5.51 -9.46
N LYS A 114 21.05 -5.71 -9.84
CA LYS A 114 22.23 -5.14 -9.17
C LYS A 114 22.10 -3.63 -9.02
N THR A 115 21.79 -2.94 -10.11
CA THR A 115 21.63 -1.48 -10.13
C THR A 115 20.53 -1.04 -9.17
N ASN A 116 19.39 -1.73 -9.17
CA ASN A 116 18.26 -1.41 -8.30
C ASN A 116 18.53 -1.76 -6.83
N ALA A 117 19.23 -2.86 -6.53
CA ALA A 117 19.60 -3.24 -5.17
C ALA A 117 20.56 -2.23 -4.54
N LEU A 118 21.57 -1.78 -5.29
CA LEU A 118 22.45 -0.70 -4.86
C LEU A 118 21.66 0.60 -4.65
N HIS A 119 20.73 0.93 -5.53
CA HIS A 119 19.88 2.12 -5.37
C HIS A 119 19.02 2.06 -4.09
N VAL A 120 18.42 0.90 -3.80
CA VAL A 120 17.65 0.67 -2.57
C VAL A 120 18.55 0.83 -1.34
N HIS A 121 19.72 0.20 -1.35
CA HIS A 121 20.68 0.23 -0.24
C HIS A 121 21.15 1.66 0.07
N GLU A 122 21.65 2.37 -0.93
CA GLU A 122 22.19 3.72 -0.76
C GLU A 122 21.07 4.72 -0.40
N THR A 123 19.86 4.57 -0.94
CA THR A 123 18.72 5.41 -0.56
C THR A 123 18.33 5.18 0.90
N ASN A 124 18.39 3.94 1.38
CA ASN A 124 18.02 3.60 2.76
C ASN A 124 19.06 4.04 3.80
N LYS A 125 20.32 4.29 3.39
CA LYS A 125 21.34 4.95 4.23
C LYS A 125 21.09 6.45 4.42
N MET A 126 20.35 7.08 3.52
CA MET A 126 20.01 8.50 3.63
C MET A 126 18.92 8.75 4.69
N ASP A 127 18.95 9.94 5.28
CA ASP A 127 17.90 10.44 6.17
C ASP A 127 16.71 10.96 5.34
N LYS A 128 15.91 10.01 4.83
CA LYS A 128 14.70 10.29 4.05
C LYS A 128 13.47 9.84 4.82
N PRO A 129 12.32 10.52 4.66
CA PRO A 129 11.06 10.17 5.33
C PRO A 129 10.41 8.89 4.77
N TYR A 130 11.10 8.17 3.89
CA TYR A 130 10.66 6.91 3.29
C TYR A 130 11.84 5.97 3.14
N LYS A 131 11.53 4.67 3.04
CA LYS A 131 12.50 3.61 2.72
C LYS A 131 12.04 2.86 1.47
N LEU A 132 13.00 2.32 0.74
CA LEU A 132 12.78 1.48 -0.44
C LEU A 132 12.99 0.01 -0.09
N GLN A 133 12.44 -0.86 -0.93
CA GLN A 133 12.57 -2.31 -0.79
C GLN A 133 12.67 -2.97 -2.17
N LEU A 134 13.37 -4.10 -2.23
CA LEU A 134 13.39 -5.01 -3.39
C LEU A 134 12.04 -5.73 -3.55
N ASN A 135 11.09 -5.06 -4.18
CA ASN A 135 9.78 -5.62 -4.55
C ASN A 135 9.85 -6.48 -5.84
N LYS A 136 8.69 -6.94 -6.34
CA LYS A 136 8.57 -7.80 -7.53
C LYS A 136 9.09 -7.18 -8.84
N PHE A 137 9.43 -5.88 -8.84
CA PHE A 137 9.90 -5.15 -10.01
C PHE A 137 11.42 -4.90 -10.00
N ALA A 138 12.15 -5.49 -9.05
CA ALA A 138 13.56 -5.14 -8.85
C ALA A 138 14.49 -5.49 -10.02
N ASP A 139 14.10 -6.34 -10.98
CA ASP A 139 14.86 -6.62 -12.20
C ASP A 139 14.37 -5.84 -13.44
N MET A 140 13.52 -4.84 -13.23
CA MET A 140 13.04 -3.93 -14.27
C MET A 140 13.73 -2.58 -14.19
N THR A 141 14.08 -2.03 -15.35
CA THR A 141 14.53 -0.64 -15.42
C THR A 141 13.36 0.30 -15.17
N SER A 142 13.63 1.53 -14.72
CA SER A 142 12.57 2.53 -14.54
C SER A 142 11.82 2.84 -15.84
N HIS A 143 12.46 2.68 -17.00
CA HIS A 143 11.80 2.85 -18.29
C HIS A 143 10.81 1.71 -18.56
N GLU A 144 11.23 0.46 -18.42
CA GLU A 144 10.35 -0.72 -18.58
C GLU A 144 9.20 -0.70 -17.58
N PHE A 145 9.47 -0.36 -16.31
CA PHE A 145 8.43 -0.27 -15.30
C PHE A 145 7.37 0.78 -15.67
N ARG A 146 7.82 1.98 -16.08
CA ARG A 146 6.89 3.06 -16.46
C ARG A 146 6.08 2.74 -17.71
N SER A 147 6.70 2.13 -18.73
CA SER A 147 6.00 1.81 -19.98
C SER A 147 4.94 0.73 -19.79
N ILE A 148 5.15 -0.21 -18.86
CA ILE A 148 4.25 -1.35 -18.62
C ILE A 148 3.20 -1.02 -17.55
N TYR A 149 3.59 -0.43 -16.41
CA TYR A 149 2.71 -0.28 -15.24
C TYR A 149 2.24 1.16 -14.96
N ALA A 150 2.88 2.17 -15.55
CA ALA A 150 2.50 3.59 -15.41
C ALA A 150 2.01 4.21 -16.73
N GLY A 151 1.51 3.37 -17.64
CA GLY A 151 1.24 3.69 -19.04
C GLY A 151 -0.15 4.23 -19.40
N SER A 152 -1.01 4.61 -18.43
CA SER A 152 -2.39 5.05 -18.72
C SER A 152 -2.54 6.41 -19.39
N LYS A 153 -1.44 7.09 -19.73
CA LYS A 153 -1.42 8.31 -20.58
C LYS A 153 -2.38 9.43 -20.12
N ILE A 154 -2.66 9.56 -18.82
CA ILE A 154 -3.65 10.53 -18.28
C ILE A 154 -3.40 11.96 -18.80
N HIS A 155 -2.16 12.44 -18.75
CA HIS A 155 -1.81 13.78 -19.24
C HIS A 155 -2.05 13.96 -20.73
N HIS A 156 -1.75 12.94 -21.54
CA HIS A 156 -1.96 12.97 -22.98
C HIS A 156 -3.46 13.01 -23.30
N HIS A 157 -4.25 12.10 -22.71
CA HIS A 157 -5.71 12.08 -22.88
C HIS A 157 -6.35 13.40 -22.43
N ARG A 158 -5.89 13.96 -21.30
CA ARG A 158 -6.37 15.26 -20.82
C ARG A 158 -6.03 16.40 -21.77
N SER A 159 -4.84 16.39 -22.39
CA SER A 159 -4.45 17.42 -23.36
C SER A 159 -5.30 17.40 -24.63
N LEU A 160 -5.83 16.23 -25.02
CA LEU A 160 -6.71 16.08 -26.19
C LEU A 160 -8.13 16.57 -25.93
N GLN A 161 -8.61 16.50 -24.69
CA GLN A 161 -9.96 16.95 -24.33
C GLN A 161 -10.10 18.47 -24.18
N GLY A 162 -8.98 19.20 -24.12
CA GLY A 162 -8.97 20.65 -23.87
C GLY A 162 -9.32 21.01 -22.43
N ASP A 163 -9.56 22.30 -22.19
CA ASP A 163 -9.93 22.79 -20.86
C ASP A 163 -11.30 22.24 -20.45
N ARG A 164 -11.43 21.83 -19.18
CA ARG A 164 -12.72 21.40 -18.63
C ARG A 164 -13.70 22.58 -18.66
N ILE A 165 -14.62 22.57 -19.63
CA ILE A 165 -15.70 23.55 -19.71
C ILE A 165 -16.76 23.16 -18.67
N GLY A 166 -16.60 23.67 -17.45
CA GLY A 166 -17.52 23.38 -16.36
C GLY A 166 -17.71 24.59 -15.47
N ASN A 167 -18.86 25.25 -15.59
CA ASN A 167 -19.33 26.28 -14.66
C ASN A 167 -19.85 25.65 -13.34
N LYS A 168 -19.15 24.64 -12.82
CA LYS A 168 -19.56 23.85 -11.66
C LYS A 168 -18.58 24.09 -10.53
N THR A 169 -19.05 24.76 -9.48
CA THR A 169 -18.34 24.90 -8.22
C THR A 169 -18.11 23.53 -7.59
N PHE A 170 -17.02 23.38 -6.84
CA PHE A 170 -16.77 22.17 -6.08
C PHE A 170 -17.80 22.06 -4.95
N MET A 171 -18.56 20.97 -4.91
CA MET A 171 -19.69 20.83 -3.98
C MET A 171 -19.29 20.95 -2.50
N TYR A 172 -18.04 20.63 -2.16
CA TYR A 172 -17.54 20.67 -0.78
C TYR A 172 -16.68 21.91 -0.49
N ASP A 173 -16.75 22.96 -1.31
CA ASP A 173 -15.94 24.18 -1.16
C ASP A 173 -16.20 24.92 0.17
N ASN A 174 -17.45 24.86 0.66
CA ASN A 174 -17.87 25.54 1.90
C ASN A 174 -17.89 24.62 3.13
N VAL A 175 -17.15 23.50 3.12
CA VAL A 175 -17.07 22.62 4.30
C VAL A 175 -16.00 23.14 5.25
N GLU A 176 -16.43 23.77 6.35
CA GLU A 176 -15.52 24.44 7.30
C GLU A 176 -14.82 23.48 8.28
N SER A 177 -15.48 22.37 8.64
CA SER A 177 -14.99 21.44 9.66
C SER A 177 -14.70 20.07 9.08
N VAL A 178 -13.42 19.75 8.93
CA VAL A 178 -12.93 18.43 8.51
C VAL A 178 -12.03 17.80 9.60
N PRO A 179 -12.01 16.47 9.75
CA PRO A 179 -11.09 15.82 10.67
C PRO A 179 -9.62 16.08 10.30
N THR A 180 -8.74 16.14 11.31
CA THR A 180 -7.29 16.28 11.12
C THR A 180 -6.65 15.08 10.42
N SER A 181 -7.31 13.92 10.43
CA SER A 181 -6.90 12.73 9.67
C SER A 181 -8.10 11.91 9.25
N VAL A 182 -8.03 11.30 8.06
CA VAL A 182 -9.07 10.42 7.51
C VAL A 182 -8.42 9.17 6.93
N ASP A 183 -8.95 8.01 7.31
CA ASP A 183 -8.60 6.72 6.72
C ASP A 183 -9.90 5.97 6.38
N TRP A 184 -10.27 5.94 5.10
CA TRP A 184 -11.49 5.27 4.64
C TRP A 184 -11.44 3.75 4.80
N ARG A 185 -10.26 3.14 4.92
CA ARG A 185 -10.10 1.70 5.20
C ARG A 185 -10.67 1.36 6.58
N LYS A 186 -10.39 2.21 7.58
CA LYS A 186 -10.93 2.09 8.94
C LYS A 186 -12.46 2.28 8.99
N LYS A 187 -13.03 2.86 7.95
CA LYS A 187 -14.48 3.07 7.80
C LYS A 187 -15.15 2.00 6.93
N GLY A 188 -14.42 0.97 6.49
CA GLY A 188 -14.95 -0.09 5.64
C GLY A 188 -15.32 0.36 4.22
N ALA A 189 -14.71 1.45 3.73
CA ALA A 189 -15.05 2.06 2.44
C ALA A 189 -13.91 1.94 1.41
N VAL A 190 -13.05 0.93 1.54
CA VAL A 190 -11.95 0.65 0.62
C VAL A 190 -11.82 -0.85 0.45
N ALA A 191 -11.93 -1.34 -0.79
CA ALA A 191 -11.73 -2.75 -1.15
C ALA A 191 -10.25 -3.17 -1.01
N PRO A 192 -9.96 -4.48 -0.99
CA PRO A 192 -8.58 -4.97 -1.04
C PRO A 192 -7.81 -4.41 -2.24
N VAL A 193 -6.48 -4.26 -2.10
CA VAL A 193 -5.61 -3.81 -3.19
C VAL A 193 -5.67 -4.80 -4.35
N LYS A 194 -5.93 -4.30 -5.56
CA LYS A 194 -6.00 -5.06 -6.81
C LYS A 194 -4.73 -4.87 -7.66
N ASP A 195 -4.51 -5.72 -8.67
CA ASP A 195 -3.37 -5.66 -9.60
C ASP A 195 -3.85 -5.41 -11.04
N GLN A 196 -3.44 -4.29 -11.63
CA GLN A 196 -3.78 -3.93 -13.02
C GLN A 196 -2.99 -4.72 -14.08
N GLY A 197 -2.00 -5.52 -13.65
CA GLY A 197 -1.13 -6.23 -14.58
C GLY A 197 -0.42 -5.28 -15.56
N GLN A 198 -0.27 -5.73 -16.81
CA GLN A 198 0.44 -5.00 -17.87
C GLN A 198 -0.50 -4.15 -18.74
N CYS A 199 -1.68 -3.84 -18.24
CA CYS A 199 -2.67 -3.03 -18.93
C CYS A 199 -2.64 -1.59 -18.39
N GLY A 200 -2.64 -0.59 -19.28
CA GLY A 200 -2.72 0.83 -18.93
C GLY A 200 -4.10 1.26 -18.43
N SER A 201 -4.71 0.50 -17.52
CA SER A 201 -6.08 0.66 -17.02
C SER A 201 -6.19 1.36 -15.66
N CYS A 202 -5.15 2.04 -15.17
CA CYS A 202 -5.23 2.69 -13.85
C CYS A 202 -6.36 3.73 -13.73
N TRP A 203 -6.82 4.28 -14.87
CA TRP A 203 -8.01 5.13 -14.95
C TRP A 203 -9.29 4.38 -14.55
N ALA A 204 -9.45 3.12 -14.97
CA ALA A 204 -10.59 2.28 -14.59
C ALA A 204 -10.52 1.91 -13.10
N PHE A 205 -9.36 1.44 -12.62
CA PHE A 205 -9.14 1.14 -11.19
C PHE A 205 -9.40 2.35 -10.29
N SER A 206 -8.90 3.53 -10.68
CA SER A 206 -9.14 4.75 -9.91
C SER A 206 -10.61 5.15 -9.87
N THR A 207 -11.35 4.92 -10.96
CA THR A 207 -12.80 5.19 -11.03
C THR A 207 -13.55 4.21 -10.14
N VAL A 208 -13.30 2.91 -10.30
CA VAL A 208 -13.93 1.85 -9.52
C VAL A 208 -13.71 2.06 -8.03
N ALA A 209 -12.47 2.28 -7.57
CA ALA A 209 -12.19 2.50 -6.15
C ALA A 209 -12.99 3.68 -5.55
N ALA A 210 -13.19 4.75 -6.32
CA ALA A 210 -14.00 5.89 -5.88
C ALA A 210 -15.50 5.55 -5.83
N VAL A 211 -16.02 4.80 -6.82
CA VAL A 211 -17.42 4.34 -6.87
C VAL A 211 -17.71 3.35 -5.74
N GLU A 212 -16.83 2.37 -5.52
CA GLU A 212 -16.91 1.43 -4.40
C GLU A 212 -16.92 2.18 -3.05
N GLY A 213 -16.04 3.18 -2.89
CA GLY A 213 -15.95 3.99 -1.68
C GLY A 213 -17.22 4.78 -1.38
N ILE A 214 -17.77 5.50 -2.37
CA ILE A 214 -19.01 6.26 -2.17
C ILE A 214 -20.22 5.35 -1.95
N ASN A 215 -20.27 4.19 -2.62
CA ASN A 215 -21.29 3.18 -2.37
C ASN A 215 -21.24 2.73 -0.90
N ALA A 216 -20.07 2.29 -0.42
CA ALA A 216 -19.90 1.87 0.97
C ALA A 216 -20.25 2.97 1.99
N ILE A 217 -19.93 4.24 1.69
CA ILE A 217 -20.29 5.36 2.56
C ILE A 217 -21.82 5.50 2.68
N LYS A 218 -22.53 5.39 1.56
CA LYS A 218 -23.98 5.61 1.46
C LYS A 218 -24.79 4.43 1.97
N THR A 219 -24.41 3.21 1.59
CA THR A 219 -25.21 2.00 1.79
C THR A 219 -24.73 1.17 2.97
N LYS A 220 -23.52 1.44 3.47
CA LYS A 220 -22.78 0.60 4.43
C LYS A 220 -22.40 -0.77 3.89
N GLU A 221 -22.51 -0.98 2.58
CA GLU A 221 -22.10 -2.21 1.90
C GLU A 221 -20.90 -1.92 0.97
N LEU A 222 -19.76 -2.54 1.28
CA LEU A 222 -18.60 -2.53 0.39
C LEU A 222 -18.73 -3.65 -0.62
N VAL A 223 -18.85 -3.29 -1.89
CA VAL A 223 -19.02 -4.21 -3.02
C VAL A 223 -17.86 -4.03 -3.97
N SER A 224 -17.20 -5.12 -4.37
CA SER A 224 -16.17 -5.07 -5.41
C SER A 224 -16.82 -4.95 -6.79
N LEU A 225 -16.50 -3.89 -7.52
CA LEU A 225 -17.04 -3.57 -8.84
C LEU A 225 -16.00 -3.86 -9.94
N SER A 226 -16.47 -3.98 -11.18
CA SER A 226 -15.68 -4.40 -12.33
C SER A 226 -14.91 -3.26 -12.97
N GLU A 227 -13.58 -3.35 -12.96
CA GLU A 227 -12.73 -2.53 -13.82
C GLU A 227 -12.85 -2.93 -15.30
N GLN A 228 -13.10 -4.22 -15.58
CA GLN A 228 -13.15 -4.75 -16.94
C GLN A 228 -14.34 -4.22 -17.73
N GLU A 229 -15.48 -3.98 -17.08
CA GLU A 229 -16.63 -3.33 -17.73
C GLU A 229 -16.24 -1.96 -18.29
N LEU A 230 -15.51 -1.14 -17.52
CA LEU A 230 -15.04 0.16 -18.01
C LEU A 230 -14.09 -0.02 -19.20
N ILE A 231 -13.13 -0.95 -19.11
CA ILE A 231 -12.16 -1.21 -20.18
C ILE A 231 -12.83 -1.63 -21.48
N ASP A 232 -13.86 -2.50 -21.40
CA ASP A 232 -14.50 -3.10 -22.56
C ASP A 232 -15.65 -2.24 -23.13
N CYS A 233 -16.31 -1.44 -22.29
CA CYS A 233 -17.57 -0.76 -22.64
C CYS A 233 -17.49 0.77 -22.68
N ASP A 234 -16.58 1.40 -21.93
CA ASP A 234 -16.36 2.84 -21.99
C ASP A 234 -15.33 3.17 -23.08
N THR A 235 -15.74 3.03 -24.34
CA THR A 235 -14.83 3.11 -25.51
C THR A 235 -15.08 4.32 -26.40
N SER A 236 -15.93 5.27 -25.99
CA SER A 236 -16.21 6.44 -26.83
C SER A 236 -15.02 7.40 -26.89
N GLU A 237 -14.30 7.54 -25.78
CA GLU A 237 -13.19 8.47 -25.60
C GLU A 237 -12.03 7.79 -24.86
N ASN A 238 -12.35 6.97 -23.86
CA ASN A 238 -11.38 6.10 -23.20
C ASN A 238 -10.93 4.97 -24.14
N GLN A 239 -9.68 4.53 -23.98
CA GLN A 239 -9.00 3.62 -24.90
C GLN A 239 -8.52 2.34 -24.21
N GLY A 240 -9.30 1.84 -23.24
CA GLY A 240 -9.01 0.57 -22.57
C GLY A 240 -7.59 0.53 -21.96
N CYS A 241 -6.78 -0.46 -22.35
CA CYS A 241 -5.40 -0.61 -21.92
C CYS A 241 -4.44 0.45 -22.49
N ASN A 242 -4.85 1.25 -23.48
CA ASN A 242 -4.07 2.40 -23.97
C ASN A 242 -4.28 3.68 -23.16
N GLY A 243 -5.07 3.62 -22.09
CA GLY A 243 -5.29 4.73 -21.16
C GLY A 243 -6.67 5.36 -21.28
N GLY A 244 -6.92 6.33 -20.40
CA GLY A 244 -8.20 6.98 -20.29
C GLY A 244 -8.25 8.01 -19.17
N LEU A 245 -9.41 8.58 -18.92
CA LEU A 245 -9.70 9.58 -17.90
C LEU A 245 -10.86 9.12 -17.03
N MET A 246 -10.70 9.33 -15.72
CA MET A 246 -11.70 8.97 -14.72
C MET A 246 -12.98 9.78 -14.84
N ASP A 247 -12.91 11.04 -15.30
CA ASP A 247 -14.11 11.88 -15.44
C ASP A 247 -15.10 11.28 -16.45
N LEU A 248 -14.58 10.79 -17.58
CA LEU A 248 -15.36 10.12 -18.63
C LEU A 248 -15.94 8.81 -18.12
N ALA A 249 -15.16 8.07 -17.34
CA ALA A 249 -15.62 6.84 -16.71
C ALA A 249 -16.73 7.13 -15.69
N PHE A 250 -16.64 8.21 -14.90
CA PHE A 250 -17.75 8.63 -14.04
C PHE A 250 -18.99 9.03 -14.85
N ASP A 251 -18.84 9.66 -16.02
CA ASP A 251 -19.95 9.95 -16.93
C ASP A 251 -20.59 8.67 -17.49
N TYR A 252 -19.78 7.68 -17.86
CA TYR A 252 -20.24 6.33 -18.22
C TYR A 252 -21.07 5.71 -17.09
N VAL A 253 -20.53 5.66 -15.86
CA VAL A 253 -21.21 5.08 -14.69
C VAL A 253 -22.55 5.77 -14.42
N LYS A 254 -22.62 7.10 -14.54
CA LYS A 254 -23.88 7.85 -14.39
C LYS A 254 -24.88 7.49 -15.49
N LYS A 255 -24.43 7.31 -16.73
CA LYS A 255 -25.27 6.99 -17.89
C LYS A 255 -25.80 5.56 -17.85
N THR A 256 -24.99 4.60 -17.42
CA THR A 256 -25.38 3.19 -17.28
C THR A 256 -26.13 2.90 -15.99
N GLY A 257 -26.10 3.84 -15.04
CA GLY A 257 -26.76 3.70 -13.75
C GLY A 257 -25.99 2.81 -12.77
N GLY A 258 -24.68 2.65 -12.93
CA GLY A 258 -23.84 1.84 -12.04
C GLY A 258 -22.78 1.02 -12.78
N LEU A 259 -22.09 0.15 -12.04
CA LEU A 259 -21.14 -0.83 -12.57
C LEU A 259 -21.53 -2.23 -12.12
N THR A 260 -21.17 -3.23 -12.91
CA THR A 260 -21.30 -4.64 -12.57
C THR A 260 -20.33 -5.02 -11.46
N LYS A 261 -20.70 -6.04 -10.67
CA LYS A 261 -19.80 -6.64 -9.67
C LYS A 261 -18.63 -7.35 -10.35
N GLU A 262 -17.45 -7.28 -9.73
CA GLU A 262 -16.22 -7.94 -10.23
C GLU A 262 -16.42 -9.44 -10.50
N VAL A 263 -17.19 -10.13 -9.64
CA VAL A 263 -17.47 -11.56 -9.79
C VAL A 263 -18.26 -11.91 -11.06
N THR A 264 -19.06 -10.97 -11.58
CA THR A 264 -19.88 -11.17 -12.78
C THR A 264 -19.12 -10.76 -14.05
N TYR A 265 -18.26 -9.75 -13.94
CA TYR A 265 -17.41 -9.28 -15.03
C TYR A 265 -15.94 -9.18 -14.58
N PRO A 266 -15.22 -10.31 -14.50
CA PRO A 266 -13.88 -10.34 -13.91
C PRO A 266 -12.82 -9.64 -14.75
N TYR A 267 -11.80 -9.11 -14.08
CA TYR A 267 -10.64 -8.48 -14.69
C TYR A 267 -9.76 -9.47 -15.48
N THR A 268 -9.41 -9.11 -16.72
CA THR A 268 -8.57 -9.93 -17.61
C THR A 268 -7.26 -9.26 -18.01
N ALA A 269 -7.00 -8.03 -17.56
CA ALA A 269 -5.80 -7.25 -17.88
C ALA A 269 -5.54 -7.08 -19.40
N SER A 270 -6.61 -7.00 -20.19
CA SER A 270 -6.55 -6.86 -21.65
C SER A 270 -7.82 -6.17 -22.16
N ASP A 271 -7.75 -5.58 -23.34
CA ASP A 271 -8.94 -5.10 -24.04
C ASP A 271 -9.82 -6.28 -24.46
N GLY A 272 -11.11 -6.19 -24.18
CA GLY A 272 -12.14 -7.11 -24.63
C GLY A 272 -13.20 -6.40 -25.47
N ARG A 273 -14.24 -7.15 -25.84
CA ARG A 273 -15.48 -6.56 -26.38
C ARG A 273 -16.48 -6.43 -25.25
N CYS A 274 -17.19 -5.30 -25.19
CA CYS A 274 -18.27 -5.12 -24.22
C CYS A 274 -19.28 -6.28 -24.27
N ASP A 275 -19.35 -7.06 -23.21
CA ASP A 275 -20.30 -8.16 -23.06
C ASP A 275 -21.57 -7.66 -22.37
N SER A 276 -22.54 -7.21 -23.17
CA SER A 276 -23.81 -6.68 -22.69
C SER A 276 -24.64 -7.67 -21.84
N LYS A 277 -24.35 -8.97 -21.91
CA LYS A 277 -25.02 -9.99 -21.08
C LYS A 277 -24.49 -10.00 -19.65
N LYS A 278 -23.24 -9.59 -19.46
CA LYS A 278 -22.61 -9.46 -18.14
C LYS A 278 -22.88 -8.12 -17.49
N VAL A 279 -23.10 -7.07 -18.30
CA VAL A 279 -23.43 -5.74 -17.80
C VAL A 279 -24.73 -5.79 -16.98
N GLN A 280 -24.57 -5.69 -15.68
CA GLN A 280 -25.64 -5.71 -14.68
C GLN A 280 -25.36 -4.57 -13.70
N PRO A 281 -25.81 -3.34 -14.02
CA PRO A 281 -25.51 -2.17 -13.21
C PRO A 281 -25.94 -2.40 -11.76
N PHE A 282 -24.97 -2.45 -10.85
CA PHE A 282 -25.21 -2.50 -9.43
C PHE A 282 -25.25 -1.07 -8.92
N PHE A 283 -26.42 -0.65 -8.47
CA PHE A 283 -26.60 0.63 -7.80
C PHE A 283 -27.47 0.45 -6.56
N SER A 284 -27.02 1.01 -5.45
CA SER A 284 -27.76 1.03 -4.20
C SER A 284 -27.94 2.46 -3.66
N ILE A 285 -27.64 3.48 -4.49
CA ILE A 285 -27.73 4.88 -4.12
C ILE A 285 -29.04 5.47 -4.67
N ASN A 286 -30.15 5.28 -3.94
CA ASN A 286 -31.32 6.16 -4.05
C ASN A 286 -31.28 7.22 -2.96
#